data_AF-A0A3A0FC87-F1
#
_entry.id   AF-A0A3A0FC87-F1
#
_cell.length_a   1.000
_cell.length_b   1.000
_cell.length_c   1.000
_cell.angle_alpha   90.00
_cell.angle_beta   90.00
_cell.angle_gamma   90.00
#
_symmetry.space_group_name_H-M   'P 1'
#
loop_
_entity.id
_entity.type
_entity.pdbx_description
1 polymer ?
#
loop_
_entity_poly.entity_id
_entity_poly.type
_entity_poly.pdbx_seq_one_letter_code
_entity_poly.pdbx_strand_id
1 'polypeptide(L)'
;MKKNLTSLLQKGNLTPKERCQMFVQNVVTEEREGKGFLSDADKYALVEGWHPKDNYEIREYNKYNGAWRTALLAEIDAQTAYLRAQNAHLRAEVAATYYMLADGELAKKRSNKDDLNTILENTGLIHEYVTYRYAFDLMDGELRQDLLKLYPDIETESDYLTSELALYELLGDKGEATDEAKDEIADLISKRAFNKYAAALAEKKPSDFIKPWSFHGYFADIPLLEVAKKWAEYEGIDLPDKQDDDVALEKLLVEKITGCAEERKTSVGELIKRATRKWLDEGLLEEHAPLFLSDKHETVNDASTKLPHKAVFKRWLEAKTKAEQKIQQMIDDGELETRIITDNIFGIERKHETILGKSLYPMKGDYKFVTDYKNQAEAFMPVGTLFDIIKRGDLMNEYALLLGFQDIFARLSKIYDVDLTEKVNIYLEKIRHDINMLNDGLRFIKDKFGSEAYMLYDCRYFMDAPQANFVIDPDGIEPAKDRLKIYYDEFEKVLGDEFGTVHK
;
A
#
# COMPACT_ATOMS: atom_id res chain seq x y z
N MET A 1 -40.08 -30.21 45.22
CA MET A 1 -40.74 -28.93 44.89
C MET A 1 -39.82 -28.11 43.99
N LYS A 2 -40.02 -28.16 42.67
CA LYS A 2 -39.40 -27.19 41.76
C LYS A 2 -40.07 -25.84 42.06
N LYS A 3 -39.34 -24.89 42.65
CA LYS A 3 -39.83 -23.52 42.80
C LYS A 3 -40.15 -23.00 41.39
N ASN A 4 -41.37 -22.50 41.19
CA ASN A 4 -41.76 -21.90 39.91
C ASN A 4 -40.84 -20.69 39.64
N LEU A 5 -40.13 -20.66 38.51
CA LEU A 5 -39.18 -19.59 38.16
C LEU A 5 -39.83 -18.21 38.32
N THR A 6 -41.07 -18.06 37.87
CA THR A 6 -41.88 -16.84 38.03
C THR A 6 -41.96 -16.37 39.49
N SER A 7 -42.16 -17.29 40.44
CA SER A 7 -42.23 -16.95 41.87
C SER A 7 -40.87 -16.53 42.46
N LEU A 8 -39.78 -17.09 41.92
CA LEU A 8 -38.42 -16.70 42.28
C LEU A 8 -38.05 -15.34 41.71
N LEU A 9 -38.47 -15.02 40.48
CA LEU A 9 -38.24 -13.70 39.88
C LEU A 9 -39.04 -12.61 40.59
N GLN A 10 -40.28 -12.92 40.99
CA GLN A 10 -41.13 -11.97 41.68
C GLN A 10 -40.68 -11.69 43.13
N LYS A 11 -40.32 -12.74 43.89
CA LYS A 11 -40.06 -12.65 45.35
C LYS A 11 -38.60 -12.88 45.75
N GLY A 12 -37.72 -13.18 44.79
CA GLY A 12 -36.30 -13.43 45.03
C GLY A 12 -35.49 -12.16 45.26
N ASN A 13 -34.26 -12.33 45.71
CA ASN A 13 -33.33 -11.27 46.08
C ASN A 13 -32.54 -10.67 44.89
N LEU A 14 -33.13 -10.61 43.70
CA LEU A 14 -32.51 -9.93 42.57
C LEU A 14 -32.47 -8.42 42.82
N THR A 15 -31.29 -7.83 42.65
CA THR A 15 -31.08 -6.38 42.64
C THR A 15 -31.79 -5.74 41.43
N PRO A 16 -32.10 -4.44 41.47
CA PRO A 16 -32.74 -3.78 40.34
C PRO A 16 -31.89 -3.81 39.05
N LYS A 17 -30.56 -3.69 39.16
CA LYS A 17 -29.61 -3.97 38.08
C LYS A 17 -29.78 -5.36 37.47
N GLU A 18 -29.70 -6.43 38.28
CA GLU A 18 -29.80 -7.82 37.81
C GLU A 18 -31.14 -8.09 37.11
N ARG A 19 -32.22 -7.46 37.59
CA ARG A 19 -33.54 -7.52 36.94
C ARG A 19 -33.50 -6.93 35.52
N CYS A 20 -32.89 -5.76 35.36
CA CYS A 20 -32.73 -5.13 34.05
C CYS A 20 -31.81 -5.94 33.15
N GLN A 21 -30.66 -6.41 33.66
CA GLN A 21 -29.73 -7.26 32.91
C GLN A 21 -30.41 -8.51 32.37
N MET A 22 -31.13 -9.25 33.21
CA MET A 22 -31.79 -10.48 32.78
C MET A 22 -32.92 -10.21 31.78
N PHE A 23 -33.62 -9.07 31.89
CA PHE A 23 -34.60 -8.65 30.89
C PHE A 23 -33.93 -8.33 29.54
N VAL A 24 -32.86 -7.54 29.55
CA VAL A 24 -32.11 -7.16 28.34
C VAL A 24 -31.48 -8.39 27.68
N GLN A 25 -30.85 -9.26 28.46
CA GLN A 25 -30.34 -10.55 27.99
C GLN A 25 -31.42 -11.35 27.29
N ASN A 26 -32.62 -11.46 27.88
CA ASN A 26 -33.72 -12.16 27.24
C ASN A 26 -34.13 -11.51 25.91
N VAL A 27 -34.24 -10.17 25.85
CA VAL A 27 -34.58 -9.46 24.62
C VAL A 27 -33.53 -9.74 23.53
N VAL A 28 -32.25 -9.63 23.86
CA VAL A 28 -31.15 -9.90 22.91
C VAL A 28 -31.14 -11.35 22.45
N THR A 29 -31.36 -12.32 23.35
CA THR A 29 -31.50 -13.74 22.98
C THR A 29 -32.71 -13.95 22.06
N GLU A 30 -33.84 -13.31 22.35
CA GLU A 30 -35.05 -13.40 21.55
C GLU A 30 -34.84 -12.84 20.13
N GLU A 31 -34.10 -11.74 19.99
CA GLU A 31 -33.71 -11.19 18.69
C GLU A 31 -32.75 -12.10 17.91
N ARG A 32 -31.78 -12.72 18.59
CA ARG A 32 -30.77 -13.61 17.98
C ARG A 32 -31.33 -14.96 17.55
N GLU A 33 -32.07 -15.60 18.45
CA GLU A 33 -32.50 -17.00 18.32
C GLU A 33 -33.97 -17.13 17.90
N GLY A 34 -34.70 -16.01 17.82
CA GLY A 34 -36.15 -15.98 17.57
C GLY A 34 -36.99 -16.41 18.79
N LYS A 35 -36.37 -16.74 19.92
CA LYS A 35 -37.05 -17.13 21.16
C LYS A 35 -36.21 -16.79 22.40
N GLY A 36 -36.79 -16.05 23.33
CA GLY A 36 -36.18 -15.77 24.63
C GLY A 36 -36.25 -16.93 25.64
N PHE A 37 -35.46 -16.85 26.70
CA PHE A 37 -35.43 -17.83 27.79
C PHE A 37 -36.44 -17.53 28.93
N LEU A 38 -37.09 -16.37 28.91
CA LEU A 38 -38.17 -15.97 29.82
C LEU A 38 -39.54 -16.12 29.15
N SER A 39 -40.51 -16.72 29.86
CA SER A 39 -41.91 -16.69 29.45
C SER A 39 -42.55 -15.31 29.71
N ASP A 40 -43.73 -15.02 29.14
CA ASP A 40 -44.44 -13.76 29.40
C ASP A 40 -44.77 -13.57 30.89
N ALA A 41 -45.07 -14.67 31.60
CA ALA A 41 -45.30 -14.65 33.04
C ALA A 41 -44.01 -14.30 33.80
N ASP A 42 -42.85 -14.78 33.34
CA ASP A 42 -41.55 -14.46 33.91
C ASP A 42 -41.16 -13.01 33.65
N LYS A 43 -41.39 -12.50 32.43
CA LYS A 43 -41.21 -11.08 32.06
C LYS A 43 -42.05 -10.17 32.96
N TYR A 44 -43.34 -10.49 33.14
CA TYR A 44 -44.22 -9.78 34.05
C TYR A 44 -43.70 -9.83 35.49
N ALA A 45 -43.36 -11.02 36.01
CA ALA A 45 -42.85 -11.16 37.37
C ALA A 45 -41.52 -10.45 37.64
N LEU A 46 -40.67 -10.33 36.62
CA LEU A 46 -39.36 -9.69 36.69
C LEU A 46 -39.46 -8.16 36.79
N VAL A 47 -40.41 -7.58 36.06
CA VAL A 47 -40.52 -6.13 35.82
C VAL A 47 -41.74 -5.51 36.52
N GLU A 48 -42.96 -5.96 36.17
CA GLU A 48 -44.21 -5.33 36.60
C GLU A 48 -44.77 -5.91 37.92
N GLY A 49 -44.60 -7.21 38.12
CA GLY A 49 -45.06 -7.93 39.31
C GLY A 49 -44.14 -7.81 40.52
N TRP A 50 -42.95 -7.24 40.34
CA TRP A 50 -41.99 -6.96 41.41
C TRP A 50 -42.40 -5.72 42.21
N HIS A 51 -42.21 -5.80 43.52
CA HIS A 51 -42.50 -4.70 44.45
C HIS A 51 -41.19 -4.23 45.08
N PRO A 52 -40.70 -3.02 44.74
CA PRO A 52 -39.50 -2.45 45.32
C PRO A 52 -39.64 -2.27 46.84
N LYS A 53 -38.56 -2.49 47.58
CA LYS A 53 -38.55 -2.36 49.04
C LYS A 53 -38.51 -0.91 49.49
N ASP A 54 -37.86 -0.05 48.71
CA ASP A 54 -37.66 1.36 49.03
C ASP A 54 -37.47 2.24 47.78
N ASN A 55 -37.33 3.56 48.02
CA ASN A 55 -37.06 4.54 46.98
C ASN A 55 -35.66 4.41 46.36
N TYR A 56 -34.74 3.68 46.98
CA TYR A 56 -33.42 3.42 46.39
C TYR A 56 -33.56 2.39 45.28
N GLU A 57 -34.22 1.25 45.53
CA GLU A 57 -34.45 0.21 44.53
C GLU A 57 -35.22 0.74 43.30
N ILE A 58 -36.19 1.65 43.50
CA ILE A 58 -36.90 2.33 42.40
C ILE A 58 -35.94 3.18 41.55
N ARG A 59 -35.07 3.97 42.20
CA ARG A 59 -34.12 4.84 41.49
C ARG A 59 -33.09 4.03 40.71
N GLU A 60 -32.60 2.95 41.30
CA GLU A 60 -31.62 2.02 40.71
C GLU A 60 -32.23 1.26 39.52
N TYR A 61 -33.49 0.82 39.63
CA TYR A 61 -34.21 0.22 38.50
C TYR A 61 -34.37 1.22 37.34
N ASN A 62 -34.87 2.43 37.64
CA ASN A 62 -35.12 3.46 36.64
C ASN A 62 -33.84 3.93 35.95
N LYS A 63 -32.69 3.87 36.64
CA LYS A 63 -31.37 4.12 36.06
C LYS A 63 -31.09 3.20 34.86
N TYR A 64 -31.05 1.88 35.04
CA TYR A 64 -30.74 0.98 33.91
C TYR A 64 -31.89 0.79 32.94
N ASN A 65 -33.14 0.84 33.38
CA ASN A 65 -34.26 0.79 32.46
C ASN A 65 -34.33 2.05 31.57
N GLY A 66 -34.02 3.22 32.14
CA GLY A 66 -33.89 4.47 31.39
C GLY A 66 -32.77 4.40 30.37
N ALA A 67 -31.58 3.96 30.79
CA ALA A 67 -30.46 3.73 29.88
C ALA A 67 -30.81 2.72 28.76
N TRP A 68 -31.53 1.64 29.07
CA TRP A 68 -31.94 0.66 28.07
C TRP A 68 -32.86 1.27 27.01
N ARG A 69 -33.81 2.13 27.43
CA ARG A 69 -34.66 2.87 26.49
C ARG A 69 -33.85 3.81 25.59
N THR A 70 -32.85 4.49 26.14
CA THR A 70 -31.93 5.32 25.35
C THR A 70 -31.12 4.47 24.37
N ALA A 71 -30.69 3.26 24.77
CA ALA A 71 -29.99 2.32 23.90
C ALA A 71 -30.85 1.88 22.71
N LEU A 72 -32.14 1.61 22.93
CA LEU A 72 -33.07 1.29 21.84
C LEU A 72 -33.23 2.45 20.84
N LEU A 73 -33.20 3.71 21.31
CA LEU A 73 -33.20 4.88 20.42
C LEU A 73 -31.88 5.01 19.66
N ALA A 74 -30.75 4.77 20.33
CA ALA A 74 -29.43 4.75 19.69
C ALA A 74 -29.33 3.68 18.59
N GLU A 75 -30.01 2.54 18.79
CA GLU A 75 -30.03 1.46 17.81
C GLU A 75 -30.75 1.85 16.51
N ILE A 76 -31.90 2.55 16.63
CA ILE A 76 -32.65 3.07 15.47
C ILE A 76 -31.80 4.09 14.70
N ASP A 77 -31.09 4.97 15.41
CA ASP A 77 -30.21 5.96 14.79
C ASP A 77 -28.97 5.31 14.16
N ALA A 78 -28.43 4.24 14.75
CA ALA A 78 -27.37 3.44 14.16
C ALA A 78 -27.85 2.76 12.85
N GLN A 79 -29.05 2.19 12.84
CA GLN A 79 -29.64 1.64 11.62
C GLN A 79 -29.84 2.74 10.55
N THR A 80 -30.26 3.93 10.96
CA THR A 80 -30.42 5.09 10.06
C THR A 80 -29.08 5.52 9.47
N ALA A 81 -28.02 5.59 10.27
CA ALA A 81 -26.66 5.88 9.81
C ALA A 81 -26.17 4.83 8.82
N TYR A 82 -26.43 3.54 9.09
CA TYR A 82 -26.12 2.46 8.17
C TYR A 82 -26.84 2.60 6.82
N LEU A 83 -28.15 2.88 6.80
CA LEU A 83 -28.89 3.10 5.56
C LEU A 83 -28.40 4.33 4.79
N ARG A 84 -27.99 5.40 5.48
CA ARG A 84 -27.36 6.57 4.87
C ARG A 84 -25.99 6.25 4.27
N ALA A 85 -25.16 5.48 4.97
CA ALA A 85 -23.88 4.99 4.46
C ALA A 85 -24.08 4.16 3.19
N GLN A 86 -25.04 3.23 3.18
CA GLN A 86 -25.36 2.45 1.98
C GLN A 86 -25.81 3.35 0.81
N ASN A 87 -26.64 4.37 1.08
CA ASN A 87 -27.06 5.30 0.03
C ASN A 87 -25.89 6.13 -0.51
N ALA A 88 -24.99 6.59 0.36
CA ALA A 88 -23.79 7.32 -0.02
C ALA A 88 -22.84 6.44 -0.86
N HIS A 89 -22.65 5.18 -0.45
CA HIS A 89 -21.90 4.19 -1.24
C HIS A 89 -22.49 4.01 -2.64
N LEU A 90 -23.80 3.77 -2.76
CA LEU A 90 -24.45 3.59 -4.07
C LEU A 90 -24.27 4.81 -4.98
N ARG A 91 -24.31 6.03 -4.43
CA ARG A 91 -24.03 7.26 -5.20
C ARG A 91 -22.59 7.30 -5.71
N ALA A 92 -21.63 6.93 -4.85
CA ALA A 92 -20.22 6.83 -5.22
C ALA A 92 -19.99 5.76 -6.30
N GLU A 93 -20.64 4.60 -6.17
CA GLU A 93 -20.57 3.50 -7.14
C GLU A 93 -21.15 3.89 -8.51
N VAL A 94 -22.26 4.62 -8.53
CA VAL A 94 -22.83 5.15 -9.78
C VAL A 94 -21.86 6.12 -10.46
N ALA A 95 -21.21 7.00 -9.69
CA ALA A 95 -20.19 7.90 -10.21
C ALA A 95 -18.98 7.13 -10.74
N ALA A 96 -18.47 6.17 -9.98
CA ALA A 96 -17.34 5.32 -10.38
C ALA A 96 -17.67 4.55 -11.67
N THR A 97 -18.85 3.93 -11.75
CA THR A 97 -19.32 3.22 -12.94
C THR A 97 -19.38 4.13 -14.17
N TYR A 98 -19.84 5.37 -14.01
CA TYR A 98 -19.82 6.35 -15.09
C TYR A 98 -18.41 6.59 -15.62
N TYR A 99 -17.43 6.85 -14.76
CA TYR A 99 -16.03 7.09 -15.16
C TYR A 99 -15.34 5.83 -15.69
N MET A 100 -15.72 4.66 -15.21
CA MET A 100 -15.27 3.38 -15.73
C MET A 100 -15.69 3.20 -17.20
N LEU A 101 -16.90 3.62 -17.56
CA LEU A 101 -17.47 3.45 -18.90
C LEU A 101 -17.22 4.64 -19.85
N ALA A 102 -17.06 5.86 -19.33
CA ALA A 102 -16.84 7.06 -20.13
C ALA A 102 -15.45 7.06 -20.77
N ASP A 103 -15.34 7.54 -22.01
CA ASP A 103 -14.02 7.86 -22.60
C ASP A 103 -13.40 9.11 -21.94
N GLY A 104 -12.10 9.31 -22.15
CA GLY A 104 -11.34 10.44 -21.61
C GLY A 104 -11.92 11.81 -21.93
N GLU A 105 -12.44 12.04 -23.14
CA GLU A 105 -13.00 13.35 -23.51
C GLU A 105 -14.31 13.65 -22.79
N LEU A 106 -15.21 12.65 -22.76
CA LEU A 106 -16.50 12.77 -22.09
C LEU A 106 -16.33 12.95 -20.58
N ALA A 107 -15.39 12.20 -20.00
CA ALA A 107 -15.05 12.32 -18.58
C ALA A 107 -14.48 13.71 -18.25
N LYS A 108 -13.52 14.21 -19.04
CA LYS A 108 -12.94 15.56 -18.88
C LYS A 108 -13.98 16.67 -18.96
N LYS A 109 -14.98 16.57 -19.83
CA LYS A 109 -16.06 17.57 -19.94
C LYS A 109 -16.89 17.73 -18.66
N ARG A 110 -16.86 16.74 -17.76
CA ARG A 110 -17.55 16.77 -16.47
C ARG A 110 -16.63 17.09 -15.29
N SER A 111 -15.33 17.26 -15.54
CA SER A 111 -14.36 17.67 -14.52
C SER A 111 -14.38 19.18 -14.29
N ASN A 112 -14.18 19.57 -13.04
CA ASN A 112 -14.03 20.96 -12.59
C ASN A 112 -12.53 21.30 -12.42
N LYS A 113 -12.18 22.59 -12.53
CA LYS A 113 -10.82 23.08 -12.29
C LYS A 113 -10.34 22.85 -10.85
N ASP A 114 -11.25 22.85 -9.88
CA ASP A 114 -10.89 22.54 -8.49
C ASP A 114 -10.37 21.10 -8.33
N ASP A 115 -10.74 20.20 -9.26
CA ASP A 115 -10.32 18.80 -9.26
C ASP A 115 -8.86 18.64 -9.67
N LEU A 116 -8.35 19.58 -10.47
CA LEU A 116 -6.93 19.63 -10.81
C LEU A 116 -6.08 19.80 -9.56
N ASN A 117 -6.48 20.65 -8.60
CA ASN A 117 -5.73 20.82 -7.34
C ASN A 117 -5.60 19.49 -6.58
N THR A 118 -6.66 18.68 -6.56
CA THR A 118 -6.62 17.35 -5.94
C THR A 118 -5.58 16.46 -6.64
N ILE A 119 -5.49 16.50 -7.96
CA ILE A 119 -4.43 15.79 -8.71
C ILE A 119 -3.04 16.34 -8.35
N LEU A 120 -2.86 17.65 -8.38
CA LEU A 120 -1.56 18.30 -8.16
C LEU A 120 -0.99 18.07 -6.76
N GLU A 121 -1.85 17.96 -5.74
CA GLU A 121 -1.44 17.68 -4.35
C GLU A 121 -1.09 16.21 -4.09
N ASN A 122 -1.63 15.31 -4.91
CA ASN A 122 -1.58 13.86 -4.67
C ASN A 122 -0.76 13.08 -5.71
N THR A 123 -0.24 13.76 -6.73
CA THR A 123 0.59 13.18 -7.79
C THR A 123 1.86 13.99 -8.01
N GLY A 124 2.79 13.44 -8.78
CA GLY A 124 4.04 14.10 -9.10
C GLY A 124 4.87 13.30 -10.09
N LEU A 125 6.19 13.47 -10.03
CA LEU A 125 7.16 12.64 -10.74
C LEU A 125 8.20 12.11 -9.74
N ILE A 126 8.60 10.84 -9.86
CA ILE A 126 9.64 10.26 -9.00
C ILE A 126 10.95 11.01 -9.23
N HIS A 127 11.51 11.62 -8.19
CA HIS A 127 12.67 12.50 -8.29
C HIS A 127 13.86 11.81 -8.99
N GLU A 128 14.23 10.62 -8.53
CA GLU A 128 15.32 9.84 -9.10
C GLU A 128 15.14 9.58 -10.60
N TYR A 129 13.93 9.20 -11.02
CA TYR A 129 13.60 8.95 -12.42
C TYR A 129 13.69 10.22 -13.27
N VAL A 130 13.18 11.35 -12.77
CA VAL A 130 13.29 12.65 -13.44
C VAL A 130 14.75 13.01 -13.66
N THR A 131 15.58 12.89 -12.61
CA THR A 131 17.00 13.23 -12.67
C THR A 131 17.75 12.33 -13.66
N TYR A 132 17.47 11.03 -13.66
CA TYR A 132 18.05 10.08 -14.61
C TYR A 132 17.70 10.40 -16.07
N ARG A 133 16.40 10.56 -16.36
CA ARG A 133 15.91 10.90 -17.71
C ARG A 133 16.42 12.27 -18.17
N TYR A 134 16.44 13.24 -17.26
CA TYR A 134 16.93 14.59 -17.55
C TYR A 134 18.43 14.57 -17.86
N ALA A 135 19.23 13.74 -17.19
CA ALA A 135 20.63 13.52 -17.57
C ALA A 135 20.75 13.06 -19.02
N PHE A 136 19.97 12.05 -19.43
CA PHE A 136 19.96 11.58 -20.82
C PHE A 136 19.56 12.70 -21.81
N ASP A 137 18.56 13.52 -21.45
CA ASP A 137 18.14 14.68 -22.23
C ASP A 137 19.18 15.80 -22.35
N LEU A 138 20.16 15.88 -21.45
CA LEU A 138 21.28 16.83 -21.54
C LEU A 138 22.42 16.33 -22.42
N MET A 139 22.49 15.03 -22.70
CA MET A 139 23.55 14.43 -23.51
C MET A 139 23.38 14.80 -24.98
N ASP A 140 24.50 14.91 -25.71
CA ASP A 140 24.48 15.03 -27.16
C ASP A 140 24.12 13.70 -27.85
N GLY A 141 23.75 13.78 -29.13
CA GLY A 141 23.29 12.62 -29.90
C GLY A 141 24.34 11.53 -30.07
N GLU A 142 25.63 11.85 -30.05
CA GLU A 142 26.69 10.84 -30.15
C GLU A 142 26.72 9.97 -28.88
N LEU A 143 26.76 10.60 -27.70
CA LEU A 143 26.77 9.87 -26.44
C LEU A 143 25.52 9.02 -26.24
N ARG A 144 24.34 9.55 -26.59
CA ARG A 144 23.09 8.78 -26.51
C ARG A 144 23.11 7.52 -27.37
N GLN A 145 23.63 7.62 -28.59
CA GLN A 145 23.72 6.48 -29.50
C GLN A 145 24.72 5.43 -29.00
N ASP A 146 25.81 5.84 -28.38
CA ASP A 146 26.76 4.90 -27.78
C ASP A 146 26.17 4.20 -26.55
N LEU A 147 25.45 4.92 -25.69
CA LEU A 147 24.73 4.32 -24.56
C LEU A 147 23.67 3.31 -25.04
N LEU A 148 22.88 3.65 -26.05
CA LEU A 148 21.85 2.74 -26.60
C LEU A 148 22.43 1.46 -27.21
N LYS A 149 23.69 1.47 -27.66
CA LYS A 149 24.37 0.25 -28.11
C LYS A 149 24.85 -0.62 -26.95
N LEU A 150 25.29 0.00 -25.85
CA LEU A 150 25.65 -0.73 -24.63
C LEU A 150 24.41 -1.41 -24.04
N TYR A 151 23.32 -0.66 -23.96
CA TYR A 151 22.08 -1.16 -23.39
C TYR A 151 20.87 -0.49 -24.07
N PRO A 152 20.05 -1.24 -24.83
CA PRO A 152 18.95 -0.67 -25.63
C PRO A 152 17.92 0.10 -24.82
N ASP A 153 17.68 -0.29 -23.56
CA ASP A 153 16.67 0.29 -22.69
C ASP A 153 17.22 1.39 -21.74
N ILE A 154 18.48 1.81 -21.95
CA ILE A 154 19.18 2.82 -21.14
C ILE A 154 18.55 4.22 -21.18
N GLU A 155 17.57 4.44 -22.05
CA GLU A 155 16.79 5.67 -21.98
C GLU A 155 15.92 5.67 -20.72
N THR A 156 15.37 4.51 -20.35
CA THR A 156 14.31 4.37 -19.35
C THR A 156 14.70 3.51 -18.15
N GLU A 157 15.71 2.65 -18.26
CA GLU A 157 16.15 1.73 -17.21
C GLU A 157 17.52 2.12 -16.65
N SER A 158 17.53 2.60 -15.40
CA SER A 158 18.75 3.08 -14.73
C SER A 158 19.68 1.97 -14.23
N ASP A 159 19.16 0.76 -14.05
CA ASP A 159 19.84 -0.33 -13.33
C ASP A 159 21.26 -0.62 -13.83
N TYR A 160 21.47 -0.64 -15.15
CA TYR A 160 22.77 -0.91 -15.75
C TYR A 160 23.81 0.15 -15.34
N LEU A 161 23.51 1.43 -15.56
CA LEU A 161 24.43 2.51 -15.23
C LEU A 161 24.55 2.77 -13.72
N THR A 162 23.51 2.51 -12.95
CA THR A 162 23.58 2.55 -11.48
C THR A 162 24.49 1.45 -10.94
N SER A 163 24.47 0.26 -11.55
CA SER A 163 25.39 -0.83 -11.18
C SER A 163 26.83 -0.49 -11.55
N GLU A 164 27.06 0.09 -12.73
CA GLU A 164 28.37 0.60 -13.16
C GLU A 164 28.89 1.71 -12.24
N LEU A 165 28.01 2.62 -11.81
CA LEU A 165 28.36 3.66 -10.84
C LEU A 165 28.72 3.08 -9.48
N ALA A 166 27.99 2.08 -8.99
CA ALA A 166 28.31 1.41 -7.73
C ALA A 166 29.69 0.74 -7.78
N LEU A 167 30.04 0.09 -8.91
CA LEU A 167 31.39 -0.44 -9.13
C LEU A 167 32.44 0.67 -9.14
N TYR A 168 32.17 1.78 -9.83
CA TYR A 168 33.07 2.93 -9.88
C TYR A 168 33.33 3.54 -8.49
N GLU A 169 32.30 3.68 -7.67
CA GLU A 169 32.42 4.25 -6.32
C GLU A 169 33.22 3.35 -5.36
N LEU A 170 33.12 2.02 -5.52
CA LEU A 170 33.84 1.05 -4.70
C LEU A 170 35.30 0.84 -5.14
N LEU A 171 35.58 0.95 -6.44
CA LEU A 171 36.89 0.63 -7.03
C LEU A 171 37.74 1.87 -7.36
N GLY A 172 37.10 3.04 -7.45
CA GLY A 172 37.70 4.28 -7.92
C GLY A 172 38.23 4.21 -9.35
N ASP A 173 38.89 5.29 -9.80
CA ASP A 173 39.42 5.41 -11.17
C ASP A 173 40.44 4.33 -11.57
N LYS A 174 41.05 3.66 -10.58
CA LYS A 174 42.11 2.67 -10.81
C LYS A 174 41.61 1.23 -10.90
N GLY A 175 40.37 0.95 -10.49
CA GLY A 175 39.85 -0.41 -10.49
C GLY A 175 40.40 -1.31 -9.38
N GLU A 176 41.07 -0.76 -8.37
CA GLU A 176 41.72 -1.53 -7.31
C GLU A 176 40.73 -1.80 -6.18
N ALA A 177 40.29 -3.06 -6.05
CA ALA A 177 39.34 -3.45 -5.01
C ALA A 177 40.06 -3.77 -3.68
N THR A 178 39.69 -3.08 -2.60
CA THR A 178 40.02 -3.54 -1.25
C THR A 178 39.22 -4.79 -0.90
N ASP A 179 39.59 -5.51 0.17
CA ASP A 179 38.83 -6.68 0.59
C ASP A 179 37.38 -6.32 0.97
N GLU A 180 37.17 -5.16 1.59
CA GLU A 180 35.83 -4.64 1.91
C GLU A 180 35.04 -4.31 0.66
N ALA A 181 35.68 -3.70 -0.35
CA ALA A 181 35.03 -3.39 -1.62
C ALA A 181 34.59 -4.69 -2.34
N LYS A 182 35.44 -5.73 -2.32
CA LYS A 182 35.08 -7.04 -2.89
C LYS A 182 33.90 -7.68 -2.17
N ASP A 183 33.86 -7.60 -0.84
CA ASP A 183 32.74 -8.11 -0.06
C ASP A 183 31.42 -7.40 -0.37
N GLU A 184 31.47 -6.07 -0.57
CA GLU A 184 30.30 -5.27 -0.94
C GLU A 184 29.85 -5.56 -2.39
N ILE A 185 30.77 -5.67 -3.34
CA ILE A 185 30.45 -6.04 -4.73
C ILE A 185 29.76 -7.41 -4.77
N ALA A 186 30.29 -8.39 -4.03
CA ALA A 186 29.69 -9.72 -3.94
C ALA A 186 28.28 -9.69 -3.33
N ASP A 187 28.05 -8.80 -2.35
CA ASP A 187 26.74 -8.59 -1.75
C ASP A 187 25.73 -7.96 -2.71
N LEU A 188 26.15 -6.94 -3.47
CA LEU A 188 25.33 -6.26 -4.48
C LEU A 188 24.91 -7.21 -5.60
N ILE A 189 25.83 -8.02 -6.13
CA ILE A 189 25.55 -9.03 -7.16
C ILE A 189 24.58 -10.08 -6.63
N SER A 190 24.77 -10.55 -5.39
CA SER A 190 23.87 -11.51 -4.75
C SER A 190 22.46 -10.94 -4.55
N LYS A 191 22.35 -9.69 -4.09
CA LYS A 191 21.06 -8.99 -3.94
C LYS A 191 20.36 -8.77 -5.27
N ARG A 192 21.11 -8.51 -6.36
CA ARG A 192 20.56 -8.34 -7.71
C ARG A 192 19.82 -9.60 -8.19
N ALA A 193 20.31 -10.79 -7.83
CA ALA A 193 19.66 -12.06 -8.15
C ALA A 193 18.38 -12.34 -7.33
N PHE A 194 18.06 -11.52 -6.32
CA PHE A 194 16.89 -11.68 -5.46
C PHE A 194 15.80 -10.64 -5.74
N ASN A 195 14.63 -11.12 -6.15
CA ASN A 195 13.45 -10.28 -6.33
C ASN A 195 12.56 -10.33 -5.08
N LYS A 196 12.65 -9.28 -4.26
CA LYS A 196 11.83 -9.12 -3.03
C LYS A 196 10.31 -9.15 -3.32
N TYR A 197 9.86 -8.61 -4.45
CA TYR A 197 8.43 -8.59 -4.80
C TYR A 197 7.92 -9.99 -5.19
N ALA A 198 8.74 -10.75 -5.93
CA ALA A 198 8.45 -12.16 -6.20
C ALA A 198 8.40 -12.99 -4.91
N ALA A 199 9.29 -12.70 -3.94
CA ALA A 199 9.25 -13.32 -2.61
C ALA A 199 7.92 -13.06 -1.87
N ALA A 200 7.52 -11.78 -1.76
CA ALA A 200 6.27 -11.42 -1.10
C ALA A 200 5.03 -11.99 -1.82
N LEU A 201 5.07 -12.12 -3.15
CA LEU A 201 3.98 -12.71 -3.91
C LEU A 201 3.93 -14.24 -3.73
N ALA A 202 5.09 -14.91 -3.71
CA ALA A 202 5.18 -16.35 -3.48
C ALA A 202 4.63 -16.77 -2.11
N GLU A 203 4.83 -15.95 -1.07
CA GLU A 203 4.24 -16.18 0.27
C GLU A 203 2.70 -16.14 0.24
N LYS A 204 2.11 -15.28 -0.59
CA LYS A 204 0.66 -15.11 -0.69
C LYS A 204 0.01 -16.11 -1.64
N LYS A 205 0.68 -16.43 -2.74
CA LYS A 205 0.21 -17.31 -3.81
C LYS A 205 1.38 -18.14 -4.32
N PRO A 206 1.67 -19.30 -3.68
CA PRO A 206 2.71 -20.20 -4.14
C PRO A 206 2.46 -20.62 -5.59
N SER A 207 3.48 -20.48 -6.44
CA SER A 207 3.42 -20.85 -7.85
C SER A 207 4.81 -21.20 -8.35
N ASP A 208 4.92 -22.22 -9.20
CA ASP A 208 6.18 -22.62 -9.83
C ASP A 208 6.77 -21.51 -10.74
N PHE A 209 5.94 -20.55 -11.15
CA PHE A 209 6.34 -19.40 -11.97
C PHE A 209 6.83 -18.21 -11.16
N ILE A 210 6.62 -18.19 -9.84
CA ILE A 210 6.98 -17.06 -8.97
C ILE A 210 8.15 -17.50 -8.11
N LYS A 211 9.36 -17.36 -8.65
CA LYS A 211 10.60 -17.69 -7.94
C LYS A 211 11.28 -16.42 -7.43
N PRO A 212 11.61 -16.33 -6.13
CA PRO A 212 12.32 -15.17 -5.58
C PRO A 212 13.73 -14.98 -6.14
N TRP A 213 14.37 -16.09 -6.53
CA TRP A 213 15.72 -16.11 -7.07
C TRP A 213 15.68 -16.31 -8.58
N SER A 214 16.39 -15.46 -9.30
CA SER A 214 16.61 -15.55 -10.74
C SER A 214 18.03 -15.11 -11.06
N PHE A 215 18.68 -15.83 -11.97
CA PHE A 215 20.00 -15.50 -12.51
C PHE A 215 19.90 -14.97 -13.93
N HIS A 216 18.71 -14.49 -14.30
CA HIS A 216 18.49 -13.78 -15.54
C HIS A 216 19.05 -12.35 -15.48
N GLY A 217 19.66 -11.90 -16.57
CA GLY A 217 20.19 -10.54 -16.69
C GLY A 217 21.58 -10.38 -16.09
N TYR A 218 21.88 -9.14 -15.70
CA TYR A 218 23.24 -8.69 -15.40
C TYR A 218 23.30 -7.79 -14.16
N PHE A 219 24.47 -7.73 -13.54
CA PHE A 219 24.89 -6.64 -12.67
C PHE A 219 26.02 -5.91 -13.37
N ALA A 220 25.79 -4.68 -13.84
CA ALA A 220 26.71 -4.01 -14.77
C ALA A 220 27.00 -4.93 -15.98
N ASP A 221 28.27 -5.13 -16.37
CA ASP A 221 28.67 -6.08 -17.41
C ASP A 221 28.83 -7.55 -16.94
N ILE A 222 28.47 -7.88 -15.69
CA ILE A 222 28.62 -9.23 -15.10
C ILE A 222 27.31 -10.05 -15.27
N PRO A 223 27.30 -11.15 -16.05
CA PRO A 223 26.11 -11.98 -16.23
C PRO A 223 25.80 -12.80 -14.97
N LEU A 224 24.57 -12.70 -14.46
CA LEU A 224 24.19 -13.41 -13.24
C LEU A 224 24.17 -14.94 -13.43
N LEU A 225 23.88 -15.41 -14.64
CA LEU A 225 23.92 -16.83 -14.98
C LEU A 225 25.35 -17.40 -14.87
N GLU A 226 26.37 -16.60 -15.21
CA GLU A 226 27.76 -17.02 -15.09
C GLU A 226 28.22 -17.06 -13.64
N VAL A 227 27.74 -16.15 -12.80
CA VAL A 227 27.94 -16.22 -11.35
C VAL A 227 27.39 -17.53 -10.77
N ALA A 228 26.19 -17.95 -11.20
CA ALA A 228 25.61 -19.22 -10.78
C ALA A 228 26.38 -20.44 -11.31
N LYS A 229 26.89 -20.39 -12.56
CA LYS A 229 27.78 -21.42 -13.12
C LYS A 229 29.08 -21.53 -12.32
N LYS A 230 29.69 -20.40 -11.94
CA LYS A 230 30.91 -20.35 -11.13
C LYS A 230 30.71 -20.92 -9.74
N TRP A 231 29.55 -20.67 -9.13
CA TRP A 231 29.17 -21.37 -7.90
C TRP A 231 29.14 -22.90 -8.11
N ALA A 232 28.51 -23.39 -9.18
CA ALA A 232 28.43 -24.83 -9.45
C ALA A 232 29.82 -25.45 -9.66
N GLU A 233 30.71 -24.75 -10.36
CA GLU A 233 32.12 -25.13 -10.55
C GLU A 233 32.83 -25.29 -9.20
N TYR A 234 32.72 -24.31 -8.30
CA TYR A 234 33.35 -24.36 -6.99
C TYR A 234 32.79 -25.44 -6.06
N GLU A 235 31.52 -25.80 -6.25
CA GLU A 235 30.86 -26.86 -5.50
C GLU A 235 31.04 -28.26 -6.13
N GLY A 236 31.75 -28.35 -7.27
CA GLY A 236 31.97 -29.62 -7.98
C GLY A 236 30.67 -30.23 -8.52
N ILE A 237 29.72 -29.37 -8.91
CA ILE A 237 28.43 -29.78 -9.44
C ILE A 237 28.54 -29.91 -10.96
N ASP A 238 28.39 -31.13 -11.45
CA ASP A 238 28.33 -31.38 -12.89
C ASP A 238 27.06 -30.75 -13.49
N LEU A 239 27.29 -29.84 -14.43
CA LEU A 239 26.26 -29.25 -15.28
C LEU A 239 26.21 -30.01 -16.62
N PRO A 240 25.04 -30.11 -17.28
CA PRO A 240 24.95 -30.76 -18.58
C PRO A 240 25.82 -30.03 -19.62
N ASP A 241 26.65 -30.78 -20.37
CA ASP A 241 27.55 -30.22 -21.41
C ASP A 241 26.82 -29.44 -22.53
N LYS A 242 25.52 -29.69 -22.70
CA LYS A 242 24.65 -29.00 -23.66
C LYS A 242 23.25 -28.84 -23.09
N GLN A 243 22.92 -27.64 -22.66
CA GLN A 243 21.56 -27.13 -22.77
C GLN A 243 21.57 -26.08 -23.87
N ASP A 244 20.79 -26.30 -24.93
CA ASP A 244 20.56 -25.31 -25.98
C ASP A 244 19.62 -24.18 -25.50
N ASP A 245 19.26 -24.17 -24.22
CA ASP A 245 18.30 -23.26 -23.61
C ASP A 245 18.80 -22.78 -22.22
N ASP A 246 19.19 -21.51 -22.16
CA ASP A 246 19.62 -20.83 -20.93
C ASP A 246 18.54 -20.84 -19.85
N VAL A 247 17.25 -20.88 -20.23
CA VAL A 247 16.13 -20.94 -19.27
C VAL A 247 16.11 -22.26 -18.51
N ALA A 248 16.37 -23.37 -19.21
CA ALA A 248 16.45 -24.69 -18.59
C ALA A 248 17.67 -24.80 -17.66
N LEU A 249 18.78 -24.16 -18.02
CA LEU A 249 19.99 -24.13 -17.19
C LEU A 249 19.79 -23.29 -15.94
N GLU A 250 19.21 -22.10 -16.07
CA GLU A 250 18.89 -21.24 -14.93
C GLU A 250 18.01 -21.98 -13.93
N LYS A 251 16.94 -22.63 -14.41
CA LYS A 251 16.03 -23.39 -13.54
C LYS A 251 16.77 -24.48 -12.76
N LEU A 252 17.64 -25.24 -13.42
CA LEU A 252 18.46 -26.28 -12.80
C LEU A 252 19.40 -25.70 -11.74
N LEU A 253 20.04 -24.57 -12.03
CA LEU A 253 20.95 -23.89 -11.11
C LEU A 253 20.20 -23.40 -9.88
N VAL A 254 19.05 -22.72 -10.04
CA VAL A 254 18.21 -22.28 -8.91
C VAL A 254 17.83 -23.45 -8.01
N GLU A 255 17.42 -24.59 -8.59
CA GLU A 255 17.05 -25.79 -7.83
C GLU A 255 18.25 -26.37 -7.05
N LYS A 256 19.42 -26.50 -7.69
CA LYS A 256 20.62 -27.03 -7.05
C LYS A 256 21.16 -26.11 -5.95
N ILE A 257 21.18 -24.79 -6.18
CA ILE A 257 21.64 -23.82 -5.18
C ILE A 257 20.71 -23.81 -3.98
N THR A 258 19.39 -23.85 -4.22
CA THR A 258 18.39 -23.90 -3.15
C THR A 258 18.55 -25.16 -2.30
N GLY A 259 18.69 -26.34 -2.93
CA GLY A 259 18.93 -27.59 -2.19
C GLY A 259 20.22 -27.54 -1.36
N CYS A 260 21.30 -27.01 -1.92
CA CYS A 260 22.57 -26.84 -1.19
C CYS A 260 22.43 -25.87 0.00
N ALA A 261 21.68 -24.77 -0.16
CA ALA A 261 21.40 -23.82 0.90
C ALA A 261 20.64 -24.47 2.06
N GLU A 262 19.62 -25.29 1.74
CA GLU A 262 18.85 -26.04 2.73
C GLU A 262 19.71 -27.06 3.48
N GLU A 263 20.48 -27.89 2.77
CA GLU A 263 21.38 -28.89 3.35
C GLU A 263 22.39 -28.26 4.32
N ARG A 264 22.92 -27.09 3.97
CA ARG A 264 23.94 -26.37 4.75
C ARG A 264 23.36 -25.39 5.78
N LYS A 265 22.02 -25.29 5.88
CA LYS A 265 21.32 -24.33 6.75
C LYS A 265 21.82 -22.89 6.55
N THR A 266 21.95 -22.49 5.29
CA THR A 266 22.34 -21.15 4.86
C THR A 266 21.34 -20.60 3.86
N SER A 267 21.62 -19.46 3.22
CA SER A 267 20.77 -18.88 2.19
C SER A 267 21.41 -18.99 0.81
N VAL A 268 20.59 -19.01 -0.25
CA VAL A 268 21.04 -18.91 -1.64
C VAL A 268 21.93 -17.68 -1.81
N GLY A 269 21.52 -16.54 -1.26
CA GLY A 269 22.28 -15.29 -1.35
C GLY A 269 23.68 -15.39 -0.72
N GLU A 270 23.83 -16.09 0.40
CA GLU A 270 25.13 -16.28 1.04
C GLU A 270 26.04 -17.19 0.20
N LEU A 271 25.50 -18.23 -0.42
CA LEU A 271 26.25 -19.10 -1.33
C LEU A 271 26.76 -18.34 -2.56
N ILE A 272 25.88 -17.54 -3.17
CA ILE A 272 26.22 -16.70 -4.33
C ILE A 272 27.24 -15.62 -3.95
N LYS A 273 27.07 -14.98 -2.78
CA LYS A 273 28.02 -14.00 -2.27
C LYS A 273 29.42 -14.61 -2.11
N ARG A 274 29.52 -15.80 -1.51
CA ARG A 274 30.83 -16.50 -1.34
C ARG A 274 31.47 -16.87 -2.67
N ALA A 275 30.69 -17.40 -3.61
CA ALA A 275 31.21 -17.73 -4.93
C ALA A 275 31.71 -16.48 -5.66
N THR A 276 30.93 -15.41 -5.65
CA THR A 276 31.31 -14.13 -6.25
C THR A 276 32.57 -13.56 -5.60
N ARG A 277 32.65 -13.60 -4.26
CA ARG A 277 33.82 -13.10 -3.52
C ARG A 277 35.10 -13.85 -3.84
N LYS A 278 35.01 -15.17 -4.02
CA LYS A 278 36.12 -16.01 -4.47
C LYS A 278 36.51 -15.68 -5.91
N TRP A 279 35.54 -15.54 -6.81
CA TRP A 279 35.80 -15.21 -8.22
C TRP A 279 36.42 -13.81 -8.38
N LEU A 280 36.07 -12.85 -7.51
CA LEU A 280 36.74 -11.55 -7.44
C LEU A 280 38.24 -11.64 -7.13
N ASP A 281 38.69 -12.65 -6.38
CA ASP A 281 40.12 -12.91 -6.17
C ASP A 281 40.78 -13.62 -7.37
N GLU A 282 39.99 -14.30 -8.19
CA GLU A 282 40.43 -15.09 -9.34
C GLU A 282 40.35 -14.33 -10.67
N GLY A 283 39.85 -13.09 -10.68
CA GLY A 283 39.85 -12.22 -11.87
C GLY A 283 38.48 -11.91 -12.47
N LEU A 284 37.37 -12.00 -11.72
CA LEU A 284 36.02 -11.65 -12.22
C LEU A 284 35.99 -10.31 -12.97
N LEU A 285 36.65 -9.27 -12.45
CA LEU A 285 36.68 -7.93 -13.07
C LEU A 285 37.66 -7.82 -14.25
N GLU A 286 38.53 -8.81 -14.45
CA GLU A 286 39.35 -8.91 -15.67
C GLU A 286 38.55 -9.55 -16.81
N GLU A 287 37.76 -10.58 -16.48
CA GLU A 287 36.85 -11.27 -17.40
C GLU A 287 35.70 -10.35 -17.84
N HIS A 288 35.10 -9.64 -16.87
CA HIS A 288 33.98 -8.72 -17.04
C HIS A 288 34.39 -7.30 -16.61
N ALA A 289 35.26 -6.69 -17.39
CA ALA A 289 35.78 -5.35 -17.12
C ALA A 289 34.66 -4.29 -17.07
N PRO A 290 34.50 -3.57 -15.94
CA PRO A 290 33.53 -2.47 -15.83
C PRO A 290 33.76 -1.40 -16.91
N LEU A 291 32.70 -0.68 -17.27
CA LEU A 291 32.77 0.32 -18.34
C LEU A 291 33.87 1.35 -18.12
N PHE A 292 34.04 1.84 -16.89
CA PHE A 292 35.00 2.88 -16.57
C PHE A 292 36.48 2.45 -16.68
N LEU A 293 36.75 1.14 -16.77
CA LEU A 293 38.09 0.58 -17.01
C LEU A 293 38.26 0.05 -18.44
N SER A 294 37.17 -0.14 -19.17
CA SER A 294 37.19 -0.78 -20.47
C SER A 294 37.59 0.20 -21.60
N ASP A 295 38.64 -0.18 -22.33
CA ASP A 295 39.06 0.43 -23.60
C ASP A 295 38.36 -0.18 -24.82
N LYS A 296 37.47 -1.14 -24.60
CA LYS A 296 36.72 -1.79 -25.68
C LYS A 296 35.70 -0.83 -26.27
N HIS A 297 35.24 -1.20 -27.46
CA HIS A 297 34.13 -0.60 -28.16
C HIS A 297 32.99 -1.60 -28.43
N GLU A 298 33.31 -2.89 -28.39
CA GLU A 298 32.41 -3.98 -28.73
C GLU A 298 31.41 -4.20 -27.58
N THR A 299 30.14 -4.27 -27.92
CA THR A 299 29.03 -4.49 -26.98
C THR A 299 28.47 -5.90 -27.16
N VAL A 300 27.72 -6.36 -26.17
CA VAL A 300 27.01 -7.66 -26.22
C VAL A 300 25.81 -7.67 -27.19
N ASN A 301 25.46 -6.53 -27.79
CA ASN A 301 24.32 -6.37 -28.69
C ASN A 301 24.71 -6.36 -30.18
N ASP A 302 25.82 -7.01 -30.54
CA ASP A 302 26.38 -7.03 -31.92
C ASP A 302 26.59 -5.63 -32.52
N ALA A 303 26.85 -4.64 -31.66
CA ALA A 303 27.10 -3.26 -32.04
C ALA A 303 28.40 -2.76 -31.38
N SER A 304 28.97 -1.68 -31.93
CA SER A 304 30.15 -1.03 -31.33
C SER A 304 29.90 0.44 -31.05
N THR A 305 30.29 0.88 -29.85
CA THR A 305 30.31 2.29 -29.49
C THR A 305 31.36 3.02 -30.32
N LYS A 306 31.13 4.31 -30.59
CA LYS A 306 32.09 5.15 -31.28
C LYS A 306 33.22 5.59 -30.34
N LEU A 307 32.89 5.86 -29.08
CA LEU A 307 33.86 6.14 -28.03
C LEU A 307 34.23 4.85 -27.29
N PRO A 308 35.45 4.73 -26.74
CA PRO A 308 35.77 3.66 -25.80
C PRO A 308 34.82 3.68 -24.60
N HIS A 309 34.47 2.51 -24.05
CA HIS A 309 33.51 2.37 -22.95
C HIS A 309 33.80 3.33 -21.79
N LYS A 310 35.07 3.45 -21.37
CA LYS A 310 35.46 4.38 -20.30
C LYS A 310 35.18 5.85 -20.59
N ALA A 311 35.27 6.25 -21.85
CA ALA A 311 34.95 7.61 -22.28
C ALA A 311 33.43 7.83 -22.34
N VAL A 312 32.65 6.80 -22.72
CA VAL A 312 31.18 6.82 -22.63
C VAL A 312 30.75 7.01 -21.18
N PHE A 313 31.25 6.17 -20.27
CA PHE A 313 30.92 6.23 -18.83
C PHE A 313 31.25 7.60 -18.23
N LYS A 314 32.46 8.12 -18.49
CA LYS A 314 32.87 9.43 -17.96
C LYS A 314 31.98 10.57 -18.44
N ARG A 315 31.65 10.61 -19.74
CA ARG A 315 30.75 11.64 -20.29
C ARG A 315 29.33 11.50 -19.74
N TRP A 316 28.85 10.26 -19.54
CA TRP A 316 27.57 10.00 -18.88
C TRP A 316 27.58 10.52 -17.44
N LEU A 317 28.62 10.22 -16.65
CA LEU A 317 28.76 10.68 -15.28
C LEU A 317 28.73 12.21 -15.18
N GLU A 318 29.44 12.91 -16.09
CA GLU A 318 29.39 14.37 -16.18
C GLU A 318 27.98 14.91 -16.48
N ALA A 319 27.22 14.24 -17.34
CA ALA A 319 25.83 14.62 -17.64
C ALA A 319 24.89 14.35 -16.45
N LYS A 320 25.06 13.21 -15.77
CA LYS A 320 24.33 12.87 -14.54
C LYS A 320 24.57 13.92 -13.45
N THR A 321 25.83 14.26 -13.16
CA THR A 321 26.17 15.28 -12.15
C THR A 321 25.55 16.64 -12.49
N LYS A 322 25.54 17.04 -13.76
CA LYS A 322 24.89 18.29 -14.20
C LYS A 322 23.38 18.25 -13.98
N ALA A 323 22.72 17.13 -14.28
CA ALA A 323 21.30 16.97 -14.04
C ALA A 323 20.97 17.03 -12.56
N GLU A 324 21.70 16.30 -11.72
CA GLU A 324 21.56 16.30 -10.25
C GLU A 324 21.70 17.72 -9.68
N GLN A 325 22.77 18.42 -10.05
CA GLN A 325 22.98 19.80 -9.62
C GLN A 325 21.84 20.72 -10.05
N LYS A 326 21.33 20.55 -11.27
CA LYS A 326 20.28 21.42 -11.80
C LYS A 326 18.93 21.16 -11.12
N ILE A 327 18.54 19.90 -10.92
CA ILE A 327 17.30 19.55 -10.22
C ILE A 327 17.39 19.96 -8.75
N GLN A 328 18.52 19.69 -8.08
CA GLN A 328 18.73 20.13 -6.70
C GLN A 328 18.64 21.65 -6.57
N GLN A 329 19.25 22.39 -7.50
CA GLN A 329 19.13 23.85 -7.52
C GLN A 329 17.66 24.30 -7.62
N MET A 330 16.85 23.67 -8.48
CA MET A 330 15.42 24.01 -8.58
C MET A 330 14.65 23.73 -7.29
N ILE A 331 15.04 22.70 -6.54
CA ILE A 331 14.47 22.39 -5.22
C ILE A 331 14.91 23.45 -4.20
N ASP A 332 16.20 23.77 -4.15
CA ASP A 332 16.78 24.74 -3.21
C ASP A 332 16.24 26.16 -3.44
N ASP A 333 16.01 26.54 -4.70
CA ASP A 333 15.40 27.81 -5.11
C ASP A 333 13.87 27.85 -4.85
N GLY A 334 13.27 26.73 -4.45
CA GLY A 334 11.83 26.60 -4.18
C GLY A 334 10.96 26.53 -5.44
N GLU A 335 11.55 26.32 -6.61
CA GLU A 335 10.82 26.10 -7.87
C GLU A 335 10.15 24.73 -7.92
N LEU A 336 10.80 23.72 -7.30
CA LEU A 336 10.28 22.38 -7.14
C LEU A 336 10.06 22.06 -5.67
N GLU A 337 8.93 21.43 -5.36
CA GLU A 337 8.62 20.94 -4.01
C GLU A 337 8.64 19.41 -4.02
N THR A 338 9.29 18.80 -3.04
CA THR A 338 9.35 17.34 -2.92
C THR A 338 8.61 16.83 -1.68
N ARG A 339 8.20 15.57 -1.72
CA ARG A 339 7.67 14.82 -0.57
C ARG A 339 8.10 13.36 -0.66
N ILE A 340 8.45 12.78 0.48
CA ILE A 340 8.60 11.32 0.59
C ILE A 340 7.22 10.69 0.56
N ILE A 341 7.00 9.85 -0.44
CA ILE A 341 5.79 9.04 -0.58
C ILE A 341 6.11 7.62 -0.14
N THR A 342 5.20 7.05 0.66
CA THR A 342 5.25 5.65 1.07
C THR A 342 4.11 4.91 0.37
N ASP A 343 4.43 3.93 -0.46
CA ASP A 343 3.49 3.04 -1.10
C ASP A 343 3.68 1.59 -0.61
N ASN A 344 2.64 0.77 -0.78
CA ASN A 344 2.68 -0.64 -0.43
C ASN A 344 2.39 -1.49 -1.67
N ILE A 345 3.39 -2.24 -2.12
CA ILE A 345 3.28 -3.14 -3.26
C ILE A 345 3.45 -4.57 -2.76
N PHE A 346 2.40 -5.39 -2.91
CA PHE A 346 2.37 -6.77 -2.42
C PHE A 346 2.69 -6.95 -0.93
N GLY A 347 2.49 -5.94 -0.08
CA GLY A 347 2.85 -5.98 1.35
C GLY A 347 4.23 -5.38 1.64
N ILE A 348 5.00 -5.03 0.62
CA ILE A 348 6.31 -4.39 0.76
C ILE A 348 6.12 -2.88 0.76
N GLU A 349 6.55 -2.26 1.85
CA GLU A 349 6.66 -0.81 1.94
C GLU A 349 7.80 -0.34 1.01
N ARG A 350 7.47 0.58 0.10
CA ARG A 350 8.43 1.31 -0.72
C ARG A 350 8.32 2.79 -0.33
N LYS A 351 9.49 3.45 -0.27
CA LYS A 351 9.60 4.88 -0.02
C LYS A 351 10.41 5.49 -1.14
N HIS A 352 9.92 6.57 -1.71
CA HIS A 352 10.64 7.34 -2.71
C HIS A 352 10.30 8.82 -2.60
N GLU A 353 11.24 9.66 -3.01
CA GLU A 353 11.01 11.09 -3.11
C GLU A 353 10.30 11.42 -4.41
N THR A 354 9.25 12.24 -4.31
CA THR A 354 8.42 12.66 -5.43
C THR A 354 8.42 14.17 -5.53
N ILE A 355 8.72 14.68 -6.73
CA ILE A 355 8.54 16.09 -7.07
C ILE A 355 7.05 16.33 -7.29
N LEU A 356 6.44 17.18 -6.48
CA LEU A 356 4.99 17.34 -6.40
C LEU A 356 4.42 18.13 -7.57
N GLY A 357 3.25 17.67 -8.02
CA GLY A 357 2.50 18.28 -9.10
C GLY A 357 2.20 19.76 -8.93
N LYS A 358 1.89 20.17 -7.70
CA LYS A 358 1.62 21.59 -7.37
C LYS A 358 2.79 22.53 -7.63
N SER A 359 4.02 22.03 -7.67
CA SER A 359 5.20 22.79 -8.07
C SER A 359 5.50 22.66 -9.57
N LEU A 360 5.33 21.47 -10.14
CA LEU A 360 5.54 21.18 -11.56
C LEU A 360 4.55 21.92 -12.49
N TYR A 361 3.27 21.93 -12.15
CA TYR A 361 2.22 22.46 -13.01
C TYR A 361 2.34 23.98 -13.25
N PRO A 362 2.60 24.84 -12.26
CA PRO A 362 2.83 26.27 -12.52
C PRO A 362 4.24 26.58 -13.05
N MET A 363 5.16 25.60 -13.06
CA MET A 363 6.55 25.81 -13.45
C MET A 363 6.66 26.38 -14.87
N LYS A 364 7.52 27.39 -15.00
CA LYS A 364 7.87 28.05 -16.25
C LYS A 364 9.18 27.46 -16.79
N GLY A 365 9.33 27.45 -18.11
CA GLY A 365 10.50 26.88 -18.78
C GLY A 365 10.10 25.80 -19.76
N ASP A 366 11.04 25.47 -20.65
CA ASP A 366 10.86 24.42 -21.66
C ASP A 366 11.54 23.14 -21.18
N TYR A 367 10.93 22.50 -20.18
CA TYR A 367 11.37 21.24 -19.61
C TYR A 367 10.41 20.13 -20.03
N LYS A 368 10.93 19.08 -20.67
CA LYS A 368 10.11 17.94 -21.14
C LYS A 368 9.30 17.30 -20.00
N PHE A 369 9.92 17.11 -18.83
CA PHE A 369 9.24 16.54 -17.67
C PHE A 369 8.07 17.39 -17.16
N VAL A 370 8.17 18.72 -17.26
CA VAL A 370 7.07 19.64 -16.91
C VAL A 370 5.93 19.51 -17.92
N THR A 371 6.24 19.46 -19.21
CA THR A 371 5.25 19.30 -20.29
C THR A 371 4.52 17.96 -20.17
N ASP A 372 5.26 16.87 -19.99
CA ASP A 372 4.68 15.53 -19.81
C ASP A 372 3.79 15.47 -18.56
N TYR A 373 4.23 16.05 -17.45
CA TYR A 373 3.42 16.09 -16.23
C TYR A 373 2.13 16.88 -16.44
N LYS A 374 2.17 18.05 -17.08
CA LYS A 374 0.97 18.86 -17.38
C LYS A 374 -0.05 18.09 -18.22
N ASN A 375 0.42 17.43 -19.28
CA ASN A 375 -0.42 16.60 -20.14
C ASN A 375 -1.08 15.46 -19.36
N GLN A 376 -0.31 14.77 -18.51
CA GLN A 376 -0.83 13.68 -17.67
C GLN A 376 -1.81 14.18 -16.61
N ALA A 377 -1.51 15.28 -15.92
CA ALA A 377 -2.39 15.85 -14.90
C ALA A 377 -3.76 16.25 -15.50
N GLU A 378 -3.77 16.83 -16.70
CA GLU A 378 -5.00 17.15 -17.43
C GLU A 378 -5.75 15.88 -17.89
N ALA A 379 -5.02 14.84 -18.30
CA ALA A 379 -5.60 13.53 -18.60
C ALA A 379 -6.25 12.88 -17.37
N PHE A 380 -5.68 13.10 -16.20
CA PHE A 380 -6.08 12.49 -14.94
C PHE A 380 -7.18 13.24 -14.18
N MET A 381 -7.60 14.42 -14.64
CA MET A 381 -8.67 15.19 -14.01
C MET A 381 -9.93 14.37 -13.67
N PRO A 382 -10.40 13.42 -14.52
CA PRO A 382 -11.54 12.56 -14.17
C PRO A 382 -11.38 11.79 -12.86
N VAL A 383 -10.16 11.32 -12.56
CA VAL A 383 -9.85 10.61 -11.30
C VAL A 383 -9.98 11.57 -10.13
N GLY A 384 -9.47 12.79 -10.27
CA GLY A 384 -9.59 13.86 -9.27
C GLY A 384 -11.05 14.20 -8.99
N THR A 385 -11.86 14.35 -10.05
CA THR A 385 -13.30 14.63 -9.94
C THR A 385 -14.03 13.51 -9.20
N LEU A 386 -13.78 12.25 -9.57
CA LEU A 386 -14.41 11.10 -8.91
C LEU A 386 -14.03 11.05 -7.42
N PHE A 387 -12.76 11.26 -7.12
CA PHE A 387 -12.28 11.25 -5.75
C PHE A 387 -12.88 12.39 -4.91
N ASP A 388 -13.00 13.59 -5.48
CA ASP A 388 -13.67 14.72 -4.83
C ASP A 388 -15.16 14.44 -4.59
N ILE A 389 -15.87 13.85 -5.56
CA ILE A 389 -17.28 13.40 -5.38
C ILE A 389 -17.41 12.44 -4.20
N ILE A 390 -16.48 11.48 -4.09
CA ILE A 390 -16.48 10.49 -3.03
C ILE A 390 -16.16 11.14 -1.68
N LYS A 391 -15.16 12.02 -1.63
CA LYS A 391 -14.77 12.74 -0.42
C LYS A 391 -15.84 13.69 0.09
N ARG A 392 -16.54 14.38 -0.81
CA ARG A 392 -17.68 15.26 -0.48
C ARG A 392 -18.93 14.46 -0.11
N GLY A 393 -18.98 13.18 -0.47
CA GLY A 393 -20.05 12.28 -0.07
C GLY A 393 -20.02 11.99 1.43
N ASP A 394 -21.17 11.57 1.96
CA ASP A 394 -21.31 11.30 3.40
C ASP A 394 -20.81 9.89 3.81
N LEU A 395 -20.25 9.08 2.90
CA LEU A 395 -19.91 7.68 3.18
C LEU A 395 -18.97 7.54 4.38
N MET A 396 -17.86 8.29 4.38
CA MET A 396 -16.89 8.26 5.49
C MET A 396 -17.51 8.81 6.79
N ASN A 397 -18.34 9.86 6.68
CA ASN A 397 -19.00 10.49 7.83
C ASN A 397 -20.00 9.54 8.51
N GLU A 398 -20.78 8.80 7.72
CA GLU A 398 -21.76 7.84 8.23
C GLU A 398 -21.07 6.56 8.75
N TYR A 399 -19.97 6.12 8.12
CA TYR A 399 -19.14 5.04 8.66
C TYR A 399 -18.54 5.41 10.02
N ALA A 400 -18.03 6.63 10.16
CA ALA A 400 -17.53 7.17 11.43
C ALA A 400 -18.61 7.23 12.53
N LEU A 401 -19.87 7.53 12.16
CA LEU A 401 -21.00 7.46 13.10
C LEU A 401 -21.26 6.04 13.58
N LEU A 402 -21.24 5.04 12.68
CA LEU A 402 -21.40 3.62 13.06
C LEU A 402 -20.31 3.16 14.03
N LEU A 403 -19.07 3.57 13.82
CA LEU A 403 -17.97 3.30 14.76
C LEU A 403 -18.24 3.94 16.14
N GLY A 404 -18.84 5.13 16.16
CA GLY A 404 -19.26 5.78 17.41
C GLY A 404 -20.36 4.98 18.13
N PHE A 405 -21.36 4.49 17.40
CA PHE A 405 -22.38 3.62 17.98
C PHE A 405 -21.81 2.29 18.50
N GLN A 406 -20.85 1.71 17.78
CA GLN A 406 -20.14 0.51 18.25
C GLN A 406 -19.46 0.74 19.61
N ASP A 407 -18.79 1.88 19.81
CA ASP A 407 -18.19 2.25 21.10
C ASP A 407 -19.25 2.35 22.21
N ILE A 408 -20.39 3.00 21.94
CA ILE A 408 -21.51 3.10 22.89
C ILE A 408 -22.01 1.70 23.27
N PHE A 409 -22.34 0.86 22.29
CA PHE A 409 -22.86 -0.48 22.56
C PHE A 409 -21.83 -1.37 23.24
N ALA A 410 -20.54 -1.24 22.94
CA ALA A 410 -19.48 -1.99 23.63
C ALA A 410 -19.39 -1.65 25.12
N ARG A 411 -19.64 -0.39 25.50
CA ARG A 411 -19.73 0.02 26.91
C ARG A 411 -20.98 -0.55 27.57
N LEU A 412 -22.13 -0.43 26.91
CA LEU A 412 -23.39 -0.96 27.41
C LEU A 412 -23.35 -2.49 27.56
N SER A 413 -22.64 -3.21 26.68
CA SER A 413 -22.47 -4.66 26.79
C SER A 413 -21.88 -5.08 28.14
N LYS A 414 -20.94 -4.29 28.68
CA LYS A 414 -20.33 -4.53 30.01
C LYS A 414 -21.33 -4.30 31.14
N ILE A 415 -22.26 -3.38 30.96
CA ILE A 415 -23.27 -3.01 31.97
C ILE A 415 -24.40 -4.03 31.98
N TYR A 416 -24.86 -4.47 30.81
CA TYR A 416 -25.97 -5.42 30.67
C TYR A 416 -25.55 -6.89 30.68
N ASP A 417 -24.24 -7.16 30.66
CA ASP A 417 -23.67 -8.51 30.62
C ASP A 417 -24.22 -9.34 29.45
N VAL A 418 -24.30 -8.70 28.28
CA VAL A 418 -24.70 -9.30 27.01
C VAL A 418 -24.08 -8.50 25.87
N ASP A 419 -23.71 -9.16 24.79
CA ASP A 419 -23.18 -8.45 23.63
C ASP A 419 -24.27 -7.67 22.88
N LEU A 420 -24.19 -6.35 22.94
CA LEU A 420 -25.07 -5.40 22.23
C LEU A 420 -24.44 -4.89 20.92
N THR A 421 -23.22 -5.30 20.58
CA THR A 421 -22.49 -4.76 19.42
C THR A 421 -22.81 -5.46 18.11
N GLU A 422 -23.35 -6.68 18.16
CA GLU A 422 -23.56 -7.55 17.01
C GLU A 422 -24.22 -6.87 15.81
N LYS A 423 -25.36 -6.19 16.00
CA LYS A 423 -26.08 -5.51 14.91
C LYS A 423 -25.22 -4.43 14.23
N VAL A 424 -24.51 -3.62 15.03
CA VAL A 424 -23.64 -2.56 14.50
C VAL A 424 -22.39 -3.17 13.85
N ASN A 425 -21.85 -4.27 14.37
CA ASN A 425 -20.73 -4.98 13.75
C ASN A 425 -21.13 -5.50 12.35
N ILE A 426 -22.33 -6.08 12.20
CA ILE A 426 -22.86 -6.49 10.89
C ILE A 426 -22.93 -5.30 9.91
N TYR A 427 -23.37 -4.13 10.38
CA TYR A 427 -23.40 -2.91 9.57
C TYR A 427 -21.99 -2.47 9.15
N LEU A 428 -21.05 -2.44 10.10
CA LEU A 428 -19.66 -2.04 9.87
C LEU A 428 -18.94 -2.99 8.89
N GLU A 429 -19.11 -4.30 9.06
CA GLU A 429 -18.54 -5.31 8.17
C GLU A 429 -19.04 -5.13 6.74
N LYS A 430 -20.35 -4.89 6.58
CA LYS A 430 -20.95 -4.67 5.27
C LYS A 430 -20.47 -3.37 4.61
N ILE A 431 -20.48 -2.24 5.32
CA ILE A 431 -19.99 -0.98 4.75
C ILE A 431 -18.49 -1.05 4.45
N ARG A 432 -17.70 -1.74 5.28
CA ARG A 432 -16.28 -2.00 5.00
C ARG A 432 -16.10 -2.82 3.73
N HIS A 433 -16.90 -3.86 3.53
CA HIS A 433 -16.90 -4.63 2.29
C HIS A 433 -17.24 -3.74 1.08
N ASP A 434 -18.29 -2.93 1.18
CA ASP A 434 -18.72 -2.00 0.14
C ASP A 434 -17.61 -0.97 -0.20
N ILE A 435 -16.95 -0.38 0.82
CA ILE A 435 -15.78 0.51 0.65
C ILE A 435 -14.64 -0.20 -0.10
N ASN A 436 -14.34 -1.45 0.23
CA ASN A 436 -13.29 -2.21 -0.43
C ASN A 436 -13.61 -2.48 -1.90
N MET A 437 -14.87 -2.83 -2.21
CA MET A 437 -15.32 -2.99 -3.60
C MET A 437 -15.23 -1.69 -4.39
N LEU A 438 -15.63 -0.56 -3.79
CA LEU A 438 -15.47 0.76 -4.40
C LEU A 438 -14.00 1.09 -4.66
N ASN A 439 -13.11 0.81 -3.71
CA ASN A 439 -11.66 1.01 -3.86
C ASN A 439 -11.07 0.20 -5.02
N ASP A 440 -11.55 -1.03 -5.25
CA ASP A 440 -11.13 -1.83 -6.39
C ASP A 440 -11.60 -1.22 -7.73
N GLY A 441 -12.82 -0.66 -7.76
CA GLY A 441 -13.28 0.13 -8.91
C GLY A 441 -12.42 1.38 -9.17
N LEU A 442 -12.04 2.09 -8.10
CA LEU A 442 -11.19 3.28 -8.20
C LEU A 442 -9.79 2.95 -8.72
N ARG A 443 -9.21 1.81 -8.31
CA ARG A 443 -7.94 1.29 -8.86
C ARG A 443 -8.02 1.15 -10.38
N PHE A 444 -9.04 0.45 -10.86
CA PHE A 444 -9.23 0.24 -12.30
C PHE A 444 -9.40 1.55 -13.07
N ILE A 445 -10.20 2.48 -12.54
CA ILE A 445 -10.43 3.79 -13.16
C ILE A 445 -9.13 4.60 -13.24
N LYS A 446 -8.35 4.61 -12.15
CA LYS A 446 -7.04 5.26 -12.09
C LYS A 446 -6.10 4.71 -13.17
N ASP A 447 -5.97 3.38 -13.25
CA ASP A 447 -5.06 2.71 -14.19
C ASP A 447 -5.51 2.93 -15.65
N LYS A 448 -6.81 2.94 -15.90
CA LYS A 448 -7.39 3.29 -17.20
C LYS A 448 -6.98 4.69 -17.63
N PHE A 449 -7.24 5.72 -16.82
CA PHE A 449 -6.91 7.11 -17.20
C PHE A 449 -5.40 7.36 -17.23
N GLY A 450 -4.62 6.64 -16.41
CA GLY A 450 -3.15 6.65 -16.52
C GLY A 450 -2.67 6.08 -17.85
N SER A 451 -3.25 4.96 -18.27
CA SER A 451 -2.94 4.32 -19.57
C SER A 451 -3.36 5.20 -20.75
N GLU A 452 -4.53 5.83 -20.68
CA GLU A 452 -4.99 6.79 -21.69
C GLU A 452 -4.05 7.99 -21.79
N ALA A 453 -3.61 8.54 -20.65
CA ALA A 453 -2.64 9.64 -20.62
C ALA A 453 -1.33 9.26 -21.32
N TYR A 454 -0.82 8.06 -21.04
CA TYR A 454 0.39 7.56 -21.69
C TYR A 454 0.22 7.42 -23.21
N MET A 455 -0.86 6.77 -23.66
CA MET A 455 -1.10 6.52 -25.09
C MET A 455 -1.37 7.81 -25.89
N LEU A 456 -2.04 8.80 -25.30
CA LEU A 456 -2.43 10.03 -26.00
C LEU A 456 -1.27 11.01 -26.19
N TYR A 457 -0.34 11.05 -25.25
CA TYR A 457 0.67 12.12 -25.18
C TYR A 457 2.11 11.65 -25.40
N ASP A 458 2.36 10.34 -25.60
CA ASP A 458 3.69 9.74 -25.76
C ASP A 458 4.67 10.19 -24.65
N CYS A 459 4.15 10.22 -23.42
CA CYS A 459 4.89 10.72 -22.26
C CYS A 459 6.14 9.88 -21.97
N ARG A 460 7.22 10.59 -21.69
CA ARG A 460 8.57 10.06 -21.40
C ARG A 460 8.95 10.16 -19.93
N TYR A 461 8.25 11.02 -19.18
CA TYR A 461 8.32 11.18 -17.74
C TYR A 461 6.99 10.74 -17.12
N PHE A 462 6.97 9.63 -16.39
CA PHE A 462 5.74 9.03 -15.89
C PHE A 462 5.26 9.66 -14.60
N MET A 463 3.97 10.01 -14.56
CA MET A 463 3.32 10.51 -13.36
C MET A 463 3.31 9.44 -12.27
N ASP A 464 3.80 9.80 -11.08
CA ASP A 464 3.57 9.04 -9.87
C ASP A 464 2.17 9.36 -9.32
N ALA A 465 1.32 8.33 -9.25
CA ALA A 465 -0.05 8.41 -8.74
C ALA A 465 -0.26 7.28 -7.70
N PRO A 466 0.22 7.48 -6.45
CA PRO A 466 0.19 6.46 -5.41
C PRO A 466 -1.24 6.02 -5.11
N GLN A 467 -1.46 4.71 -5.04
CA GLN A 467 -2.82 4.19 -4.86
C GLN A 467 -3.47 4.67 -3.57
N ALA A 468 -2.68 4.78 -2.50
CA ALA A 468 -3.16 5.23 -1.18
C ALA A 468 -3.81 6.62 -1.23
N ASN A 469 -3.44 7.47 -2.18
CA ASN A 469 -3.99 8.82 -2.30
C ASN A 469 -5.35 8.86 -3.00
N PHE A 470 -5.79 7.77 -3.63
CA PHE A 470 -7.02 7.70 -4.44
C PHE A 470 -7.96 6.57 -3.98
N VAL A 471 -7.88 6.19 -2.71
CA VAL A 471 -8.77 5.20 -2.07
C VAL A 471 -9.26 5.73 -0.73
N ILE A 472 -10.31 5.11 -0.21
CA ILE A 472 -10.76 5.30 1.16
C ILE A 472 -10.05 4.27 2.04
N ASP A 473 -9.35 4.70 3.08
CA ASP A 473 -8.83 3.80 4.11
C ASP A 473 -9.87 3.69 5.25
N PRO A 474 -10.65 2.59 5.33
CA PRO A 474 -11.63 2.43 6.39
C PRO A 474 -10.99 2.26 7.78
N ASP A 475 -9.72 1.82 7.87
CA ASP A 475 -9.01 1.63 9.13
C ASP A 475 -8.49 2.95 9.70
N GLY A 476 -8.30 3.97 8.85
CA GLY A 476 -7.93 5.33 9.25
C GLY A 476 -9.11 6.21 9.68
N ILE A 477 -10.36 5.72 9.67
CA ILE A 477 -11.54 6.51 10.03
C ILE A 477 -11.81 6.40 11.53
N GLU A 478 -11.78 7.55 12.22
CA GLU A 478 -12.05 7.61 13.66
C GLU A 478 -13.56 7.66 13.98
N PRO A 479 -14.00 7.13 15.13
CA PRO A 479 -15.38 7.24 15.59
C PRO A 479 -15.84 8.69 15.76
N ALA A 480 -16.98 9.07 15.18
CA ALA A 480 -17.53 10.43 15.24
C ALA A 480 -18.26 10.73 16.57
N LYS A 481 -17.54 10.63 17.70
CA LYS A 481 -18.11 10.75 19.06
C LYS A 481 -18.82 12.08 19.31
N ASP A 482 -18.27 13.19 18.80
CA ASP A 482 -18.86 14.52 18.95
C ASP A 482 -20.26 14.64 18.35
N ARG A 483 -20.52 13.92 17.24
CA ARG A 483 -21.83 13.89 16.60
C ARG A 483 -22.84 13.04 17.36
N LEU A 484 -22.37 12.15 18.24
CA LEU A 484 -23.18 11.31 19.12
C LEU A 484 -23.20 11.81 20.56
N LYS A 485 -22.78 13.06 20.80
CA LYS A 485 -22.69 13.64 22.14
C LYS A 485 -23.99 13.53 22.93
N ILE A 486 -25.15 13.65 22.28
CA ILE A 486 -26.45 13.49 22.95
C ILE A 486 -26.60 12.12 23.66
N TYR A 487 -26.05 11.06 23.07
CA TYR A 487 -26.07 9.73 23.67
C TYR A 487 -25.02 9.61 24.76
N TYR A 488 -23.79 10.04 24.49
CA TYR A 488 -22.72 10.01 25.49
C TYR A 488 -23.11 10.79 26.75
N ASP A 489 -23.59 12.02 26.61
CA ASP A 489 -24.03 12.87 27.73
C ASP A 489 -25.18 12.21 28.52
N GLU A 490 -26.18 11.63 27.84
CA GLU A 490 -27.31 10.99 28.52
C GLU A 490 -26.90 9.69 29.22
N PHE A 491 -26.02 8.88 28.62
CA PHE A 491 -25.50 7.68 29.26
C PHE A 491 -24.58 8.00 30.44
N GLU A 492 -23.70 9.00 30.33
CA GLU A 492 -22.86 9.46 31.45
C GLU A 492 -23.72 10.00 32.59
N LYS A 493 -24.75 10.80 32.28
CA LYS A 493 -25.68 11.34 33.28
C LYS A 493 -26.46 10.25 34.01
N VAL A 494 -26.93 9.23 33.30
CA VAL A 494 -27.76 8.17 33.89
C VAL A 494 -26.90 7.11 34.57
N LEU A 495 -25.85 6.62 33.90
CA LEU A 495 -25.06 5.48 34.34
C LEU A 495 -23.83 5.86 35.16
N GLY A 496 -23.35 7.11 35.04
CA GLY A 496 -22.17 7.61 35.74
C GLY A 496 -20.89 6.87 35.35
N ASP A 497 -20.04 6.62 36.35
CA ASP A 497 -18.74 5.98 36.18
C ASP A 497 -18.82 4.58 35.53
N GLU A 498 -19.95 3.89 35.63
CA GLU A 498 -20.14 2.56 35.03
C GLU A 498 -20.11 2.57 33.50
N PHE A 499 -20.48 3.68 32.86
CA PHE A 499 -20.37 3.86 31.41
C PHE A 499 -18.98 4.33 30.96
N GLY A 500 -18.23 4.92 31.90
CA GLY A 500 -16.90 5.49 31.70
C GLY A 500 -16.94 6.89 31.08
N THR A 501 -16.06 7.79 31.56
CA THR A 501 -15.98 9.19 31.09
C THR A 501 -15.35 9.29 29.70
N VAL A 502 -15.99 10.04 28.80
CA VAL A 502 -15.53 10.32 27.43
C VAL A 502 -14.78 11.65 27.33
N HIS A 503 -15.00 12.57 28.28
CA HIS A 503 -14.32 13.87 28.34
C HIS A 503 -13.43 14.01 29.58
N LYS A 504 -12.11 13.89 29.39
CA LYS A 504 -11.09 14.47 30.26
C LYS A 504 -10.04 15.18 29.43
#